data_AF-A0A4Q3AJ76-F1
#
_entry.id   AF-A0A4Q3AJ76-F1
#
_cell.length_a   1.000
_cell.length_b   1.000
_cell.length_c   1.000
_cell.angle_alpha   90.00
_cell.angle_beta   90.00
_cell.angle_gamma   90.00
#
_symmetry.space_group_name_H-M   'P 1'
#
loop_
_entity.id
_entity.type
_entity.pdbx_description
1 polymer ?
#
loop_
_entity_poly.entity_id
_entity_poly.type
_entity_poly.pdbx_seq_one_letter_code
_entity_poly.pdbx_strand_id
1 'polypeptide(L)'
;MNGPIDPESDAKAGELVRLLIEIQPLLRSFIGHLMPMSDSRDDVLQEVNMVIWQKKSSFTISGDPGKDFRNWAYTIARFVVMSHQKQAKRQNQLMFGEDLIDT
;
A
#
# COMPACT_ATOMS: atom_id res chain seq x y z
N MET A 1 8.60 25.01 16.54
CA MET A 1 7.67 24.66 17.64
C MET A 1 7.17 23.25 17.38
N ASN A 2 7.72 22.24 18.03
CA ASN A 2 7.02 20.96 18.16
C ASN A 2 6.02 21.18 19.31
N GLY A 3 4.73 21.21 18.98
CA GLY A 3 3.67 21.25 19.98
C GLY A 3 3.76 20.05 20.93
N PRO A 4 3.03 20.08 22.06
CA PRO A 4 3.05 18.98 23.01
C PRO A 4 2.68 17.68 22.29
N ILE A 5 3.57 16.70 22.38
CA ILE A 5 3.35 15.34 21.88
C ILE A 5 2.19 14.78 22.70
N ASP A 6 1.03 14.60 22.06
CA ASP A 6 -0.11 13.95 22.69
C ASP A 6 0.22 12.45 22.88
N PRO A 7 0.38 11.98 24.13
CA PRO A 7 0.83 10.60 24.39
C PRO A 7 -0.18 9.55 23.89
N GLU A 8 -1.48 9.90 23.76
CA GLU A 8 -2.48 8.97 23.24
C GLU A 8 -2.34 8.78 21.72
N SER A 9 -2.04 9.86 20.99
CA SER A 9 -1.79 9.84 19.56
C SER A 9 -0.56 9.00 19.20
N ASP A 10 0.51 9.13 19.98
CA ASP A 10 1.74 8.35 19.82
C ASP A 10 1.53 6.86 20.14
N ALA A 11 0.75 6.54 21.17
CA ALA A 11 0.43 5.16 21.51
C ALA A 11 -0.35 4.46 20.37
N LYS A 12 -1.37 5.13 19.80
CA LYS A 12 -2.12 4.61 18.64
C LYS A 12 -1.24 4.46 17.41
N ALA A 13 -0.32 5.40 17.17
CA ALA A 13 0.65 5.30 16.09
C ALA A 13 1.59 4.10 16.28
N GLY A 14 2.06 3.86 17.50
CA GLY A 14 2.90 2.71 17.85
C GLY A 14 2.18 1.36 17.65
N GLU A 15 0.92 1.26 18.05
CA GLU A 15 0.10 0.07 17.82
C GLU A 15 -0.09 -0.21 16.32
N LEU A 16 -0.36 0.83 15.52
CA LEU A 16 -0.48 0.69 14.08
C LEU A 16 0.82 0.20 13.44
N VAL A 17 1.97 0.76 13.85
CA VAL A 17 3.28 0.32 13.37
C VAL A 17 3.52 -1.15 13.71
N ARG A 18 3.15 -1.57 14.92
CA ARG A 18 3.24 -2.98 15.33
C ARG A 18 2.40 -3.88 14.43
N LEU A 19 1.12 -3.56 14.24
CA LEU A 19 0.21 -4.31 13.37
C LEU A 19 0.73 -4.35 11.92
N LEU A 20 1.30 -3.24 11.44
CA LEU A 20 1.90 -3.15 10.11
C LEU A 20 3.08 -4.10 9.96
N ILE A 21 4.01 -4.11 10.91
CA ILE A 21 5.18 -5.01 10.90
C ILE A 21 4.73 -6.47 10.90
N GLU A 22 3.75 -6.83 11.73
CA GLU A 22 3.24 -8.20 11.85
C GLU A 22 2.67 -8.74 10.52
N ILE A 23 2.01 -7.90 9.71
CA ILE A 23 1.41 -8.33 8.44
C ILE A 23 2.33 -8.19 7.23
N GLN A 24 3.53 -7.61 7.35
CA GLN A 24 4.43 -7.35 6.20
C GLN A 24 4.67 -8.57 5.30
N PRO A 25 5.04 -9.77 5.82
CA PRO A 25 5.29 -10.93 4.96
C PRO A 25 4.04 -11.37 4.19
N LEU A 26 2.86 -11.21 4.82
CA LEU A 26 1.58 -11.55 4.22
C LEU A 26 1.17 -10.54 3.15
N LEU A 27 1.36 -9.25 3.39
CA LEU A 27 1.15 -8.19 2.40
C LEU A 27 2.04 -8.40 1.17
N ARG A 28 3.33 -8.64 1.37
CA ARG A 28 4.27 -8.89 0.28
C ARG A 28 3.89 -10.10 -0.55
N SER A 29 3.49 -11.19 0.12
CA SER A 29 3.01 -12.40 -0.56
C SER A 29 1.74 -12.10 -1.34
N PHE A 30 0.76 -11.43 -0.72
CA PHE A 30 -0.51 -11.06 -1.35
C PHE A 30 -0.31 -10.18 -2.60
N ILE A 31 0.54 -9.15 -2.52
CA ILE A 31 0.90 -8.31 -3.67
C ILE A 31 1.55 -9.17 -4.76
N GLY A 32 2.46 -10.08 -4.40
CA GLY A 32 3.09 -11.01 -5.35
C GLY A 32 2.09 -11.90 -6.08
N HIS A 33 0.99 -12.30 -5.45
CA HIS A 33 -0.10 -13.02 -6.12
C HIS A 33 -0.88 -12.13 -7.10
N LEU A 34 -1.00 -10.84 -6.83
CA LEU A 34 -1.72 -9.90 -7.70
C LEU A 34 -0.86 -9.37 -8.87
N MET A 35 0.46 -9.36 -8.72
CA MET A 35 1.41 -8.98 -9.78
C MET A 35 2.55 -10.00 -9.92
N PRO A 36 2.29 -11.15 -10.58
CA PRO A 36 3.37 -12.09 -10.89
C PRO A 36 4.41 -11.44 -11.80
N MET A 37 5.70 -11.70 -11.56
CA MET A 37 6.81 -11.32 -12.44
C MET A 37 7.07 -9.81 -12.59
N SER A 38 6.83 -9.00 -11.54
CA SER A 38 7.19 -7.58 -11.53
C SER A 38 8.30 -7.29 -10.52
N ASP A 39 9.38 -6.68 -11.00
CA ASP A 39 10.47 -6.17 -10.15
C ASP A 39 9.99 -5.04 -9.23
N SER A 40 8.90 -4.36 -9.58
CA SER A 40 8.30 -3.26 -8.81
C SER A 40 7.44 -3.71 -7.62
N ARG A 41 7.44 -5.01 -7.25
CA ARG A 41 6.65 -5.51 -6.12
C ARG A 41 7.00 -4.77 -4.82
N ASP A 42 8.30 -4.58 -4.58
CA ASP A 42 8.75 -3.97 -3.33
C ASP A 42 8.43 -2.46 -3.32
N ASP A 43 8.44 -1.79 -4.49
CA ASP A 43 7.96 -0.39 -4.63
C ASP A 43 6.46 -0.27 -4.32
N VAL A 44 5.65 -1.17 -4.87
CA VAL A 44 4.21 -1.23 -4.58
C VAL A 44 3.95 -1.49 -3.10
N LEU A 45 4.75 -2.36 -2.45
CA LEU A 45 4.65 -2.57 -1.01
C LEU A 45 4.95 -1.29 -0.22
N GLN A 46 5.94 -0.49 -0.63
CA GLN A 46 6.20 0.81 0.00
C GLN A 46 5.07 1.81 -0.22
N GLU A 47 4.50 1.85 -1.43
CA GLU A 47 3.34 2.69 -1.69
C GLU A 47 2.16 2.31 -0.80
N VAL A 48 1.91 1.01 -0.61
CA VAL A 48 0.90 0.52 0.35
C VAL A 48 1.19 1.02 1.77
N ASN A 49 2.44 0.93 2.24
CA ASN A 49 2.82 1.43 3.56
C ASN A 49 2.55 2.94 3.71
N MET A 50 2.87 3.73 2.68
CA MET A 50 2.60 5.17 2.67
C MET A 50 1.10 5.47 2.74
N VAL A 51 0.28 4.76 1.95
CA VAL A 51 -1.18 4.95 1.95
C VAL A 51 -1.80 4.55 3.29
N ILE A 52 -1.31 3.46 3.90
CA ILE A 52 -1.70 3.04 5.25
C ILE A 52 -1.41 4.17 6.25
N TRP A 53 -0.21 4.74 6.23
CA TRP A 53 0.17 5.81 7.15
C TRP A 53 -0.68 7.07 6.96
N GLN A 54 -0.96 7.45 5.71
CA GLN A 54 -1.83 8.59 5.38
C GLN A 54 -3.28 8.38 5.84
N LYS A 55 -3.78 7.14 5.79
CA LYS A 55 -5.15 6.79 6.14
C LYS A 55 -5.32 6.29 7.58
N LYS A 56 -4.27 6.36 8.42
CA LYS A 56 -4.29 5.83 9.79
C LYS A 56 -5.44 6.35 10.65
N SER A 57 -5.84 7.62 10.47
CA SER A 57 -6.95 8.22 11.21
C SER A 57 -8.33 7.66 10.83
N SER A 58 -8.43 6.99 9.69
CA SER A 58 -9.66 6.35 9.20
C SER A 58 -9.76 4.87 9.57
N PHE A 59 -8.73 4.31 10.20
CA PHE A 59 -8.76 2.92 10.66
C PHE A 59 -9.57 2.81 11.95
N THR A 60 -10.58 1.94 11.93
CA THR A 60 -11.45 1.66 13.07
C THR A 60 -11.35 0.19 13.41
N ILE A 61 -11.16 -0.11 14.70
CA ILE A 61 -11.17 -1.46 15.23
C ILE A 61 -12.60 -1.80 15.65
N SER A 62 -13.12 -2.91 15.15
CA SER A 62 -14.49 -3.38 15.42
C SER A 62 -14.52 -4.68 16.23
N GLY A 63 -13.42 -5.45 16.21
CA GLY A 63 -13.26 -6.67 16.97
C GLY A 63 -11.78 -7.01 17.18
N ASP A 64 -11.26 -7.98 16.43
CA ASP A 64 -9.86 -8.39 16.47
C ASP A 64 -8.97 -7.37 15.73
N PRO A 65 -8.09 -6.62 16.43
CA PRO A 65 -7.25 -5.60 15.80
C PRO A 65 -6.37 -6.12 14.67
N GLY A 66 -5.83 -7.33 14.81
CA GLY A 66 -4.96 -7.95 13.80
C GLY A 66 -5.72 -8.36 12.56
N LYS A 67 -6.92 -8.95 12.72
CA LYS A 67 -7.77 -9.33 11.59
C LYS A 67 -8.36 -8.12 10.88
N ASP A 68 -8.85 -7.14 11.63
CA ASP A 68 -9.45 -5.92 11.09
C ASP A 68 -8.39 -5.11 10.32
N PHE A 69 -7.20 -4.95 10.89
CA PHE A 69 -6.08 -4.29 10.23
C PHE A 69 -5.64 -5.01 8.96
N ARG A 70 -5.52 -6.35 9.00
CA ARG A 70 -5.14 -7.14 7.81
C ARG A 70 -6.13 -6.96 6.67
N ASN A 71 -7.43 -7.06 6.95
CA ASN A 71 -8.48 -6.89 5.93
C ASN A 71 -8.46 -5.49 5.32
N TRP A 72 -8.28 -4.48 6.15
CA TRP A 72 -8.15 -3.10 5.73
C TRP A 72 -6.91 -2.87 4.86
N ALA A 73 -5.74 -3.36 5.31
CA ALA A 73 -4.48 -3.26 4.57
C ALA A 73 -4.52 -3.99 3.22
N TYR A 74 -5.15 -5.16 3.14
CA TYR A 74 -5.35 -5.88 1.87
C TYR A 74 -6.22 -5.12 0.89
N THR A 75 -7.24 -4.41 1.39
CA THR A 75 -8.08 -3.55 0.56
C THR A 75 -7.25 -2.42 -0.07
N ILE A 76 -6.41 -1.77 0.75
CA ILE A 76 -5.47 -0.75 0.25
C ILE A 76 -4.51 -1.35 -0.79
N ALA A 77 -3.90 -2.50 -0.50
CA ALA A 77 -2.98 -3.17 -1.41
C ALA A 77 -3.62 -3.49 -2.78
N ARG A 78 -4.88 -3.96 -2.81
CA ARG A 78 -5.60 -4.18 -4.07
C ARG A 78 -5.70 -2.91 -4.90
N PHE A 79 -6.08 -1.79 -4.28
CA PHE A 79 -6.23 -0.53 -5.01
C PHE A 79 -4.92 0.03 -5.51
N VAL A 80 -3.84 -0.05 -4.71
CA VAL A 80 -2.51 0.37 -5.13
C VAL A 80 -2.02 -0.47 -6.32
N VAL A 81 -2.13 -1.80 -6.25
CA VAL A 81 -1.76 -2.69 -7.37
C VAL A 81 -2.57 -2.36 -8.63
N MET A 82 -3.89 -2.15 -8.51
CA MET A 82 -4.73 -1.76 -9.65
C MET A 82 -4.30 -0.43 -10.26
N SER A 83 -3.93 0.55 -9.43
CA SER A 83 -3.41 1.84 -9.89
C SER A 83 -2.10 1.66 -10.67
N HIS A 84 -1.17 0.90 -10.09
CA HIS A 84 0.13 0.58 -10.70
C HIS A 84 -0.03 -0.11 -12.06
N GLN A 85 -0.87 -1.15 -12.14
CA GLN A 85 -1.13 -1.85 -13.41
C GLN A 85 -1.75 -0.95 -14.48
N LYS A 86 -2.68 -0.05 -14.09
CA LYS A 86 -3.25 0.94 -15.01
C LYS A 86 -2.19 1.91 -15.54
N GLN A 87 -1.29 2.37 -14.68
CA GLN A 87 -0.20 3.27 -15.06
C GLN A 87 0.80 2.57 -15.99
N ALA A 88 1.23 1.36 -15.66
CA ALA A 88 2.12 0.56 -16.49
C ALA A 88 1.53 0.29 -17.88
N LYS A 89 0.24 -0.08 -17.95
CA LYS A 89 -0.46 -0.27 -19.23
C LYS A 89 -0.46 1.01 -20.08
N ARG A 90 -0.72 2.17 -19.47
CA ARG A 90 -0.71 3.46 -20.15
C ARG A 90 0.69 3.82 -20.67
N GLN A 91 1.73 3.62 -19.86
CA GLN A 91 3.12 3.87 -20.27
C GLN A 91 3.53 2.98 -21.45
N ASN A 92 3.17 1.70 -21.40
CA ASN A 92 3.46 0.77 -22.48
C ASN A 92 2.75 1.17 -23.79
N GLN A 93 1.48 1.61 -23.71
CA GLN A 93 0.75 2.13 -24.87
C GLN A 93 1.38 3.39 -25.49
N LEU A 94 1.96 4.27 -24.65
CA LEU A 94 2.64 5.47 -25.14
C LEU A 94 3.95 5.13 -25.87
N MET A 95 4.76 4.20 -25.34
CA MET A 95 5.99 3.77 -26.01
C MET A 95 5.70 3.17 -27.40
N PHE A 96 4.69 2.30 -27.52
CA PHE A 96 4.31 1.75 -28.83
C PHE A 96 3.62 2.76 -29.76
N GLY A 97 3.11 3.88 -29.23
CA GLY A 97 2.50 4.94 -30.03
C GLY A 97 3.51 5.89 -30.66
N GLU A 98 4.71 6.00 -30.07
CA GLU A 98 5.77 6.90 -30.54
C GLU A 98 6.61 6.25 -31.67
N ASP A 99 6.74 4.92 -31.67
CA ASP A 99 7.44 4.16 -32.72
C ASP A 99 6.65 3.97 -34.04
N LEU A 100 5.39 4.44 -34.11
CA LEU A 100 4.52 4.28 -35.29
C LEU A 100 4.45 5.52 -36.20
N ILE A 101 5.32 6.52 -35.99
CA ILE A 101 5.39 7.74 -36.80
C ILE A 101 6.75 7.81 -37.51
N ASP A 102 7.05 6.83 -38.36
CA ASP A 102 8.00 7.00 -39.47
C ASP A 102 7.88 5.81 -40.45
N THR A 103 7.02 5.94 -41.45
CA THR A 103 7.17 5.31 -42.79
C THR A 103 6.30 6.06 -43.81
#